data_AF-A0A847XKI8-F1
#
_entry.id   AF-A0A847XKI8-F1
#
_cell.length_a   1.000
_cell.length_b   1.000
_cell.length_c   1.000
_cell.angle_alpha   90.00
_cell.angle_beta   90.00
_cell.angle_gamma   90.00
#
_symmetry.space_group_name_H-M   'P 1'
#
loop_
_entity.id
_entity.type
_entity.pdbx_description
1 polymer ?
#
loop_
_entity_poly.entity_id
_entity_poly.type
_entity_poly.pdbx_seq_one_letter_code
_entity_poly.pdbx_strand_id
1 'polypeptide(L)'
;MSLILNKIKKEAVVFCPLCNKDYTPRDLKVIEEAGETILAHSSCPACRGAILSLLYKDMLGITLLGLATDLDYNDALRLKDGEPVEPDEVLWLYQFLAH
;
A
#
# COMPACT_ATOMS: atom_id res chain seq x y z
N MET A 1 13.27 13.73 4.18
CA MET A 1 13.00 12.35 4.63
C MET A 1 12.03 12.44 5.80
N SER A 2 10.80 11.95 5.63
CA SER A 2 9.73 12.13 6.62
C SER A 2 10.08 11.48 7.97
N LEU A 3 9.84 12.22 9.07
CA LEU A 3 10.01 11.74 10.44
C LEU A 3 9.12 10.51 10.72
N ILE A 4 7.94 10.44 10.09
CA ILE A 4 6.99 9.34 10.22
C ILE A 4 7.59 8.05 9.64
N LEU A 5 8.19 8.13 8.45
CA LEU A 5 8.78 6.99 7.77
C LEU A 5 9.93 6.36 8.58
N ASN A 6 10.80 7.19 9.14
CA ASN A 6 11.92 6.73 9.97
C ASN A 6 11.44 6.05 11.26
N LYS A 7 10.39 6.60 11.89
CA LYS A 7 9.82 6.03 13.11
C LYS A 7 9.19 4.65 12.84
N ILE A 8 8.42 4.53 11.76
CA ILE A 8 7.77 3.28 11.36
C ILE A 8 8.78 2.20 11.01
N LYS A 9 9.81 2.53 10.21
CA LYS A 9 10.86 1.56 9.84
C LYS A 9 11.62 0.99 11.07
N LYS A 10 11.65 1.74 12.17
CA LYS A 10 12.38 1.37 13.39
C LYS A 10 11.52 0.66 14.43
N GLU A 11 10.28 1.11 14.62
CA GLU A 11 9.47 0.74 15.79
C GLU A 11 8.22 -0.09 15.44
N ALA A 12 7.76 -0.07 14.18
CA ALA A 12 6.53 -0.76 13.81
C ALA A 12 6.73 -2.27 13.62
N VAL A 13 5.79 -3.03 14.15
CA VAL A 13 5.57 -4.44 13.78
C VAL A 13 4.21 -4.50 13.10
N VAL A 14 4.21 -5.03 11.87
CA VAL A 14 3.04 -5.10 11.01
C VAL A 14 2.64 -6.56 10.86
N PHE A 15 1.35 -6.81 10.97
CA PHE A 15 0.74 -8.10 10.69
C PHE A 15 0.52 -8.27 9.18
N CYS A 16 0.98 -9.37 8.60
CA CYS A 16 0.70 -9.70 7.21
C CYS A 16 -0.64 -10.45 7.09
N PRO A 17 -1.68 -9.87 6.46
CA PRO A 17 -2.99 -10.53 6.33
C PRO A 17 -2.99 -11.73 5.38
N LEU A 18 -1.94 -11.92 4.59
CA LEU A 18 -1.84 -12.99 3.60
C LEU A 18 -1.25 -14.28 4.17
N CYS A 19 -0.38 -14.18 5.19
CA CYS A 19 0.30 -15.34 5.76
C CYS A 19 0.32 -15.38 7.29
N ASN A 20 -0.34 -14.43 7.95
CA ASN A 20 -0.47 -14.32 9.40
C ASN A 20 0.86 -14.22 10.15
N LYS A 21 1.91 -13.71 9.50
CA LYS A 21 3.22 -13.47 10.12
C LYS A 21 3.42 -11.99 10.40
N ASP A 22 4.01 -11.72 11.54
CA ASP A 22 4.45 -10.39 11.92
C ASP A 22 5.82 -10.08 11.30
N TYR A 23 6.02 -8.83 10.90
CA TYR A 23 7.29 -8.37 10.35
C TYR A 23 7.50 -6.87 10.57
N THR A 24 8.76 -6.44 10.53
CA THR A 24 9.09 -5.01 10.48
C THR A 24 9.08 -4.54 9.02
N PRO A 25 8.38 -3.46 8.66
CA PRO A 25 8.27 -2.98 7.28
C PRO A 25 9.53 -2.18 6.87
N ARG A 26 10.70 -2.84 6.84
CA ARG A 26 12.00 -2.19 6.57
C ARG A 26 12.10 -1.68 5.14
N ASP A 27 11.51 -2.42 4.19
CA ASP A 27 11.59 -2.17 2.76
C ASP A 27 10.40 -1.36 2.23
N LEU A 28 9.89 -0.40 3.03
CA LEU A 28 8.89 0.56 2.54
C LEU A 28 9.50 1.44 1.44
N LYS A 29 8.97 1.27 0.23
CA LYS A 29 9.27 2.06 -0.96
C LYS A 29 8.19 3.13 -1.11
N VAL A 30 8.56 4.39 -0.95
CA VAL A 30 7.62 5.51 -1.05
C VAL A 30 7.14 5.65 -2.49
N ILE A 31 5.82 5.71 -2.67
CA ILE A 31 5.15 6.02 -3.94
C ILE A 31 4.86 7.52 -4.01
N GLU A 32 4.35 8.09 -2.93
CA GLU A 32 3.99 9.51 -2.86
C GLU A 32 4.11 10.06 -1.42
N GLU A 33 4.51 11.32 -1.30
CA GLU A 33 4.47 12.09 -0.05
C GLU A 33 3.63 13.35 -0.27
N ALA A 34 2.56 13.51 0.52
CA ALA A 34 1.66 14.66 0.47
C ALA A 34 1.43 15.19 1.90
N GLY A 35 2.20 16.21 2.29
CA GLY A 35 2.16 16.77 3.65
C GLY A 35 2.63 15.76 4.71
N GLU A 36 1.77 15.47 5.69
CA GLU A 36 2.00 14.42 6.69
C GLU A 36 1.47 13.03 6.28
N THR A 37 1.07 12.87 5.01
CA THR A 37 0.60 11.60 4.43
C THR A 37 1.66 10.98 3.50
N ILE A 38 1.84 9.68 3.60
CA ILE A 38 2.76 8.89 2.77
C ILE A 38 2.01 7.69 2.21
N LEU A 39 2.06 7.52 0.90
CA LEU A 39 1.70 6.28 0.24
C LEU A 39 2.97 5.48 -0.04
N ALA A 40 3.02 4.22 0.38
CA ALA A 40 4.20 3.37 0.21
C ALA A 40 3.81 1.94 -0.20
N HIS A 41 4.70 1.29 -0.94
CA HIS A 41 4.63 -0.12 -1.27
C HIS A 41 5.63 -0.90 -0.44
N SER A 42 5.29 -2.14 -0.09
CA SER A 42 6.24 -3.09 0.49
C SER A 42 5.84 -4.52 0.12
N SER A 43 6.78 -5.45 0.31
CA SER A 43 6.51 -6.88 0.19
C SER A 43 6.77 -7.56 1.53
N CYS A 44 5.87 -8.45 1.93
CA CYS A 44 6.08 -9.26 3.13
C CYS A 44 7.34 -10.14 2.92
N PRO A 45 8.34 -10.09 3.82
CA PRO A 45 9.57 -10.87 3.64
C PRO A 45 9.33 -12.39 3.75
N ALA A 46 8.21 -12.81 4.33
CA ALA A 46 7.91 -14.23 4.56
C ALA A 46 7.14 -14.90 3.42
N CYS A 47 6.16 -14.22 2.81
CA CYS A 47 5.33 -14.78 1.73
C CYS A 47 5.46 -14.03 0.40
N ARG A 48 6.19 -12.90 0.37
CA ARG A 48 6.33 -12.00 -0.79
C ARG A 48 5.04 -11.34 -1.27
N GLY A 49 3.95 -11.46 -0.51
CA GLY A 49 2.71 -10.74 -0.80
C GLY A 49 2.94 -9.23 -0.75
N ALA A 50 2.33 -8.51 -1.69
CA ALA A 50 2.46 -7.06 -1.81
C ALA A 50 1.44 -6.34 -0.92
N ILE A 51 1.91 -5.29 -0.24
CA ILE A 51 1.13 -4.47 0.66
C ILE A 51 1.31 -3.01 0.26
N LEU A 52 0.20 -2.36 -0.07
CA LEU A 52 0.12 -0.92 -0.20
C LEU A 52 -0.21 -0.32 1.17
N SER A 53 0.56 0.66 1.62
CA SER A 53 0.43 1.26 2.95
C SER A 53 0.20 2.75 2.84
N LEU A 54 -0.87 3.23 3.49
CA LEU A 54 -1.10 4.65 3.72
C LEU A 54 -0.71 4.97 5.16
N LEU A 55 0.28 5.84 5.32
CA LEU A 55 0.72 6.35 6.61
C LEU A 55 0.31 7.81 6.70
N TYR A 56 -0.40 8.20 7.74
CA TYR A 56 -0.62 9.60 8.02
C TYR A 56 -0.47 9.87 9.51
N LYS A 57 -0.05 11.09 9.83
CA LYS A 57 0.06 11.57 11.20
C LYS A 57 -1.00 12.63 11.44
N ASP A 58 -1.62 12.57 12.59
CA ASP A 58 -2.54 13.57 13.11
C ASP A 58 -2.21 13.89 14.58
N MET A 59 -3.10 14.61 15.26
CA MET A 59 -2.91 14.94 16.68
C MET A 59 -3.01 13.74 17.62
N LEU A 60 -3.63 12.63 17.19
CA LEU A 60 -3.81 11.42 17.98
C LEU A 60 -2.64 10.45 17.83
N GLY A 61 -1.89 10.54 16.72
CA GLY A 61 -0.67 9.78 16.53
C GLY A 61 -0.36 9.49 15.07
N ILE A 62 0.20 8.31 14.83
CA ILE A 62 0.48 7.80 13.48
C ILE A 62 -0.51 6.68 13.21
N THR A 63 -1.25 6.79 12.12
CA THR A 63 -2.12 5.73 11.60
C THR A 63 -1.42 5.07 10.42
N LEU A 64 -1.47 3.73 10.40
CA LEU A 64 -0.98 2.90 9.30
C LEU A 64 -2.15 2.04 8.80
N LEU A 65 -2.60 2.30 7.58
CA LEU A 65 -3.57 1.46 6.88
C LEU A 65 -2.82 0.63 5.84
N GLY A 66 -2.97 -0.70 5.90
CA GLY A 66 -2.40 -1.63 4.93
C GLY A 66 -3.47 -2.29 4.08
N LEU A 67 -3.25 -2.34 2.77
CA LEU A 67 -4.07 -3.03 1.80
C LEU A 67 -3.24 -4.14 1.14
N ALA A 68 -3.71 -5.37 1.23
CA ALA A 68 -3.14 -6.47 0.45
C ALA A 68 -3.51 -6.29 -1.02
N THR A 69 -2.52 -6.41 -1.90
CA THR A 69 -2.68 -6.16 -3.33
C THR A 69 -1.77 -7.08 -4.13
N ASP A 70 -2.05 -7.21 -5.42
CA ASP A 70 -1.20 -7.86 -6.41
C ASP A 70 -0.29 -6.87 -7.15
N LEU A 71 -0.48 -5.56 -6.94
CA LEU A 71 0.34 -4.53 -7.56
C LEU A 71 1.79 -4.63 -7.11
N ASP A 72 2.72 -4.63 -8.06
CA ASP A 72 4.12 -4.37 -7.76
C ASP A 72 4.38 -2.86 -7.54
N TYR A 73 5.61 -2.50 -7.18
CA TYR A 73 5.95 -1.09 -6.94
C TYR A 73 5.74 -0.19 -8.17
N ASN A 74 6.07 -0.69 -9.36
CA ASN A 74 5.94 0.08 -10.61
C ASN A 74 4.48 0.18 -11.04
N ASP A 75 3.68 -0.87 -10.84
CA ASP A 75 2.24 -0.83 -11.05
C ASP A 75 1.57 0.20 -10.15
N ALA A 76 1.91 0.20 -8.85
CA ALA A 76 1.38 1.17 -7.91
C ALA A 76 1.79 2.61 -8.30
N LEU A 77 3.03 2.82 -8.76
CA LEU A 77 3.49 4.12 -9.25
C LEU A 77 2.74 4.57 -10.51
N ARG A 78 2.44 3.65 -11.42
CA ARG A 78 1.71 3.91 -12.66
C ARG A 78 0.22 4.20 -12.41
N LEU A 79 -0.40 3.45 -11.50
CA LEU A 79 -1.84 3.50 -11.24
C LEU A 79 -2.25 4.62 -10.27
N LYS A 80 -1.33 5.14 -9.44
CA LYS A 80 -1.67 6.18 -8.45
C LYS A 80 -2.29 7.44 -9.08
N ASP A 81 -1.87 7.77 -10.30
CA ASP A 81 -2.32 8.93 -11.07
C ASP A 81 -3.31 8.53 -12.18
N GLY A 82 -3.75 7.26 -12.19
CA GLY A 82 -4.73 6.75 -13.14
C GLY A 82 -6.15 7.21 -12.82
N GLU A 83 -7.04 7.12 -13.81
CA GLU A 83 -8.46 7.37 -13.57
C GLU A 83 -9.05 6.27 -12.67
N PRO A 84 -9.96 6.62 -11.74
CA PRO A 84 -10.72 5.63 -10.98
C PRO A 84 -11.49 4.70 -11.92
N VAL A 85 -11.60 3.43 -11.52
CA VAL A 85 -12.42 2.47 -12.27
C VAL A 85 -13.90 2.82 -12.07
N GLU A 86 -14.59 3.10 -13.16
CA GLU A 86 -16.02 3.43 -13.17
C GLU A 86 -16.89 2.15 -13.24
N PRO A 87 -18.12 2.16 -12.70
CA PRO A 87 -19.00 0.99 -12.70
C PRO A 87 -19.26 0.40 -14.09
N ASP A 88 -19.38 1.26 -15.11
CA ASP A 88 -19.63 0.82 -16.50
C ASP A 88 -18.42 0.08 -17.10
N GLU A 89 -17.20 0.42 -16.70
CA GLU A 89 -15.99 -0.30 -17.13
C GLU A 89 -15.97 -1.73 -16.57
N VAL A 90 -16.44 -1.90 -15.32
CA VAL A 90 -16.57 -3.22 -14.69
C VAL A 90 -17.61 -4.07 -15.43
N LEU A 91 -18.77 -3.48 -15.78
CA LEU A 91 -19.81 -4.16 -16.55
C LEU A 91 -19.33 -4.51 -17.96
N TRP A 92 -18.63 -3.60 -18.61
CA TRP A 92 -18.06 -3.81 -19.93
C TRP A 92 -17.07 -4.98 -19.93
N LEU A 93 -16.13 -5.00 -18.97
CA LEU A 93 -15.15 -6.08 -18.84
C LEU A 93 -15.81 -7.44 -18.60
N TYR A 94 -16.83 -7.50 -17.73
CA TYR A 94 -17.60 -8.72 -17.49
C TYR A 94 -18.24 -9.25 -18.77
N GLN A 95 -18.91 -8.37 -19.54
CA GLN A 95 -19.53 -8.75 -20.80
C GLN A 95 -18.51 -9.23 -21.83
N PHE A 96 -17.36 -8.57 -21.91
CA PHE A 96 -16.26 -8.93 -22.80
C PHE A 96 -15.68 -10.33 -22.50
N LEU A 97 -15.47 -10.66 -21.21
CA LEU A 97 -14.89 -11.94 -20.79
C LEU A 97 -15.87 -13.12 -20.83
N ALA A 98 -17.18 -12.86 -20.83
CA ALA A 98 -18.22 -13.89 -20.86
C ALA A 98 -18.51 -14.45 -22.27
N HIS A 99 -17.85 -13.91 -23.31
CA HIS A 99 -17.89 -14.37 -24.69
C HIS A 99 -16.57 -15.06 -25.09
#